data_AF-A0A946MQN6-F1
#
_entry.id   AF-A0A946MQN6-F1
#
_cell.length_a   1.000
_cell.length_b   1.000
_cell.length_c   1.000
_cell.angle_alpha   90.00
_cell.angle_beta   90.00
_cell.angle_gamma   90.00
#
_symmetry.space_group_name_H-M   'P 1'
#
loop_
_entity.id
_entity.type
_entity.pdbx_description
1 polymer ?
#
loop_
_entity_poly.entity_id
_entity_poly.type
_entity_poly.pdbx_seq_one_letter_code
_entity_poly.pdbx_strand_id
1 'polypeptide(L)' 'MNRLQHIIRAIIISWIIFALGVIGYMLIEKWSFLDAVYMTAITVTTAGFMEVHELSSAGRIFTSIV' A
#
# COMPACT_ATOMS: atom_id res chain seq x y z
N MET A 1 14.18 3.20 -26.59
CA MET A 1 13.12 2.88 -25.60
C MET A 1 12.35 4.17 -25.31
N ASN A 2 11.04 4.21 -25.57
CA ASN A 2 10.31 5.48 -25.63
C ASN A 2 9.99 5.99 -24.22
N ARG A 3 10.12 7.31 -23.96
CA ARG A 3 9.83 7.93 -22.64
C ARG A 3 8.46 7.51 -22.10
N LEU A 4 7.45 7.42 -22.97
CA LEU A 4 6.11 6.95 -22.64
C LEU A 4 6.09 5.53 -22.03
N GLN A 5 6.88 4.60 -22.57
CA GLN A 5 6.92 3.22 -22.08
C GLN A 5 7.47 3.13 -20.64
N HIS A 6 8.38 4.03 -20.25
CA HIS A 6 8.91 4.07 -18.88
C HIS A 6 7.86 4.58 -17.89
N ILE A 7 7.13 5.63 -18.26
CA ILE A 7 6.06 6.20 -17.43
C ILE A 7 4.96 5.17 -17.22
N ILE A 8 4.52 4.51 -18.29
CA ILE A 8 3.48 3.46 -18.19
C ILE A 8 3.93 2.31 -17.28
N ARG A 9 5.18 1.85 -17.42
CA ARG A 9 5.73 0.80 -16.55
C ARG A 9 5.76 1.24 -15.09
N ALA A 10 6.20 2.46 -14.81
CA ALA A 10 6.22 3.00 -13.44
C ALA A 10 4.82 3.04 -12.83
N ILE A 11 3.83 3.56 -13.57
CA ILE A 11 2.43 3.61 -13.13
C ILE A 11 1.89 2.20 -12.84
N ILE A 12 2.14 1.23 -13.73
CA ILE A 12 1.69 -0.15 -13.53
C ILE A 12 2.32 -0.75 -12.27
N ILE A 13 3.63 -0.57 -12.07
CA ILE A 13 4.33 -1.09 -10.89
C ILE A 13 3.78 -0.43 -9.60
N SER A 14 3.59 0.89 -9.60
CA SER A 14 3.00 1.59 -8.45
C SER A 14 1.59 1.11 -8.14
N TRP A 15 0.74 0.88 -9.15
CA TRP A 15 -0.60 0.32 -8.95
C TRP A 15 -0.59 -1.12 -8.43
N ILE A 16 0.38 -1.93 -8.86
CA ILE A 16 0.56 -3.30 -8.34
C ILE A 16 0.94 -3.25 -6.86
N ILE A 17 1.92 -2.42 -6.48
CA ILE A 17 2.34 -2.24 -5.08
C ILE A 17 1.16 -1.76 -4.24
N PHE A 18 0.40 -0.79 -4.75
CA PHE A 18 -0.81 -0.30 -4.08
C PHE A 18 -1.85 -1.41 -3.87
N ALA A 19 -2.17 -2.19 -4.91
CA ALA A 19 -3.12 -3.29 -4.80
C ALA A 19 -2.65 -4.37 -3.81
N LEU A 20 -1.35 -4.69 -3.81
CA LEU A 20 -0.75 -5.61 -2.84
C LEU A 20 -0.81 -5.08 -1.41
N GLY A 21 -0.59 -3.78 -1.21
CA GLY A 21 -0.79 -3.08 0.06
C GLY A 21 -2.20 -3.30 0.60
N VAL A 22 -3.22 -2.98 -0.21
CA VAL A 22 -4.63 -3.13 0.16
C VAL A 22 -4.97 -4.56 0.52
N ILE A 23 -4.59 -5.52 -0.33
CA ILE A 23 -4.86 -6.94 -0.10
C ILE A 23 -4.14 -7.42 1.17
N GLY A 24 -2.90 -7.00 1.39
CA GLY A 24 -2.13 -7.37 2.57
C GLY A 24 -2.76 -6.87 3.86
N TYR A 25 -3.19 -5.61 3.95
CA TYR A 25 -3.89 -5.10 5.13
C TYR A 25 -5.23 -5.82 5.35
N MET A 26 -5.99 -6.14 4.30
CA MET A 26 -7.23 -6.92 4.42
C MET A 26 -6.97 -8.36 4.91
N LEU A 27 -5.87 -8.99 4.50
CA LEU A 27 -5.58 -10.38 4.86
C LEU A 27 -4.88 -10.52 6.21
N ILE A 28 -3.94 -9.64 6.52
CA ILE A 28 -3.09 -9.69 7.72
C ILE A 28 -3.85 -9.07 8.89
N GLU A 29 -4.33 -7.84 8.72
CA GLU A 29 -4.97 -7.07 9.80
C GLU A 29 -6.50 -7.23 9.83
N LYS A 30 -7.09 -7.89 8.82
CA LYS A 30 -8.55 -8.08 8.70
C LYS A 30 -9.32 -6.76 8.65
N TRP A 31 -8.66 -5.69 8.22
CA TRP A 31 -9.29 -4.37 8.09
C TRP A 31 -10.29 -4.34 6.94
N SER A 32 -11.23 -3.38 7.02
CA SER A 32 -12.18 -3.14 5.94
C SER A 32 -11.44 -2.71 4.66
N PHE A 33 -12.07 -2.92 3.51
CA PHE A 33 -11.48 -2.50 2.23
C PHE A 33 -11.10 -1.00 2.22
N LEU A 34 -11.96 -0.14 2.77
CA LEU A 34 -11.71 1.30 2.80
C LEU A 34 -10.56 1.66 3.74
N ASP A 35 -10.48 1.03 4.91
CA ASP A 35 -9.36 1.25 5.84
C ASP A 35 -8.04 0.80 5.23
N ALA A 36 -8.04 -0.35 4.54
CA ALA A 36 -6.87 -0.88 3.84
C ALA A 36 -6.43 0.03 2.67
N VAL A 37 -7.38 0.56 1.90
CA VAL A 37 -7.11 1.56 0.83
C VAL A 37 -6.53 2.83 1.41
N TYR A 38 -7.13 3.36 2.48
CA TYR A 38 -6.66 4.59 3.12
C TYR A 38 -5.27 4.40 3.73
N MET A 39 -5.04 3.31 4.48
CA MET A 39 -3.73 2.98 5.03
C MET A 39 -2.66 2.87 3.94
N THR A 40 -2.95 2.13 2.86
CA THR A 40 -2.00 1.98 1.74
C THR A 40 -1.69 3.32 1.08
N ALA A 41 -2.69 4.18 0.89
CA ALA A 41 -2.50 5.50 0.32
C ALA A 41 -1.58 6.37 1.18
N ILE A 42 -1.81 6.45 2.50
CA ILE A 42 -0.98 7.29 3.37
C ILE A 42 0.44 6.75 3.53
N THR A 43 0.65 5.43 3.41
CA THR A 43 1.97 4.79 3.41
C THR A 43 2.74 5.06 2.12
N VAL A 44 2.18 4.70 0.96
CA VAL A 44 2.88 4.81 -0.34
C VAL A 44 3.15 6.26 -0.73
N THR A 45 2.27 7.19 -0.34
CA THR A 45 2.48 8.63 -0.57
C THR A 45 3.37 9.29 0.47
N THR A 46 3.83 8.55 1.48
CA THR A 46 4.58 9.04 2.64
C THR A 46 3.88 10.20 3.38
N ALA A 47 2.56 10.30 3.27
CA ALA A 47 1.77 11.30 3.98
C ALA A 47 1.71 11.01 5.49
N GLY A 48 1.54 9.74 5.85
CA GLY A 48 1.72 9.24 7.22
C GLY A 48 0.84 9.89 8.30
N PHE A 49 -0.49 9.81 8.18
CA PHE A 49 -1.46 10.32 9.17
C PHE A 49 -1.65 9.42 10.41
N MET A 50 -0.61 8.68 10.80
CA MET A 50 -0.67 7.53 11.71
C MET A 50 -1.52 6.35 11.19
N GLU A 51 -1.38 5.22 11.87
CA GLU A 51 -2.11 3.99 11.55
C GLU A 51 -3.62 4.18 11.76
N VAL A 52 -4.44 3.60 10.88
CA VAL A 52 -5.91 3.67 10.98
C VAL A 52 -6.41 2.95 12.22
N HIS A 53 -5.82 1.78 12.48
CA HIS A 53 -5.96 0.99 13.71
C HIS A 53 -4.58 0.51 14.13
N GLU A 54 -4.42 0.05 15.37
CA GLU A 54 -3.13 -0.49 15.83
C GLU A 54 -2.68 -1.68 14.98
N LEU A 55 -1.48 -1.59 14.39
CA LEU A 55 -0.88 -2.68 13.63
C LEU A 55 -0.37 -3.79 14.56
N SER A 56 -0.69 -5.04 14.19
CA SER A 56 -0.02 -6.21 14.74
C SER A 56 1.48 -6.22 14.39
N SER A 57 2.27 -7.06 15.08
CA SER A 57 3.68 -7.25 14.74
C SER A 57 3.89 -7.69 13.28
N ALA A 58 2.98 -8.50 12.73
CA ALA A 58 3.02 -8.91 11.32
C ALA A 58 2.69 -7.73 10.39
N GLY A 59 1.69 -6.91 10.75
CA GLY A 59 1.33 -5.69 10.02
C GLY A 59 2.44 -4.67 9.95
N ARG A 60 3.20 -4.49 11.04
CA ARG A 60 4.38 -3.59 11.06
C ARG A 60 5.49 -4.06 10.11
N ILE A 61 5.80 -5.36 10.11
CA ILE A 61 6.76 -5.95 9.19
C ILE A 61 6.29 -5.78 7.75
N PHE A 62 5.02 -6.06 7.48
CA PHE A 62 4.41 -5.89 6.17
C PHE A 62 4.48 -4.43 5.70
N THR A 63 4.05 -3.49 6.54
CA THR A 63 4.05 -2.04 6.25
C THR A 63 5.45 -1.52 5.93
N SER A 64 6.49 -2.10 6.50
CA SER A 64 7.88 -1.70 6.24
C SER A 64 8.38 -2.10 4.84
N ILE A 65 7.69 -3.02 4.17
CA ILE A 65 8.04 -3.54 2.84
C ILE A 65 7.19 -2.86 1.75
N VAL A 66 5.97 -2.43 2.09
CA VAL A 66 5.03 -1.70 1.21
C VAL A 66 5.56 -0.32 0.88
#